data_AF-A0A957ZTN1-F1
#
_entry.id   AF-A0A957ZTN1-F1
#
_cell.length_a   1.000
_cell.length_b   1.000
_cell.length_c   1.000
_cell.angle_alpha   90.00
_cell.angle_beta   90.00
_cell.angle_gamma   90.00
#
_symmetry.space_group_name_H-M   'P 1'
#
loop_
_entity.id
_entity.type
_entity.pdbx_description
1 polymer ?
#
loop_
_entity_poly.entity_id
_entity_poly.type
_entity_poly.pdbx_seq_one_letter_code
_entity_poly.pdbx_strand_id
1 'polypeptide(L)' 'MHIDLITHGREICTARKPKCERCPLASLCDYYQGRGDWRSAE' A
#
# COMPACT_ATOMS: atom_id res chain seq x y z
N MET A 1 -3.99 -11.94 14.80
CA MET A 1 -3.87 -11.76 13.33
C MET A 1 -4.66 -10.52 12.88
N HIS A 2 -4.16 -9.32 13.22
CA HIS A 2 -4.76 -8.00 12.85
C HIS A 2 -3.71 -6.91 13.03
N ILE A 3 -2.83 -7.12 14.03
CA ILE A 3 -1.66 -6.27 14.31
C ILE A 3 -0.76 -6.11 13.09
N ASP A 4 -0.50 -7.15 12.31
CA ASP A 4 0.40 -7.05 11.15
C ASP A 4 -0.10 -6.04 10.11
N LEU A 5 -1.41 -5.99 9.85
CA LEU A 5 -2.01 -5.01 8.93
C LEU A 5 -1.97 -3.60 9.52
N ILE A 6 -2.23 -3.45 10.82
CA ILE A 6 -2.17 -2.15 11.51
C ILE A 6 -0.74 -1.60 11.49
N THR A 7 0.25 -2.42 11.85
CA THR A 7 1.67 -2.06 11.82
C THR A 7 2.11 -1.76 10.40
N HIS A 8 1.71 -2.58 9.42
CA HIS A 8 2.00 -2.36 8.01
C HIS A 8 1.47 -0.99 7.52
N GLY A 9 0.23 -0.64 7.84
CA GLY A 9 -0.34 0.66 7.48
C GLY A 9 0.38 1.84 8.14
N ARG A 10 0.81 1.68 9.40
CA ARG A 10 1.48 2.76 10.15
C ARG A 10 2.95 2.95 9.73
N GLU A 11 3.65 1.89 9.37
CA GLU A 11 5.09 1.95 9.10
C GLU A 11 5.46 1.90 7.63
N ILE A 12 4.67 1.22 6.80
CA ILE A 12 4.97 0.95 5.39
C ILE A 12 3.96 1.65 4.48
N CYS A 13 2.69 1.26 4.52
CA CYS A 13 1.64 1.76 3.63
C CYS A 13 0.97 3.04 4.19
N THR A 14 1.79 4.07 4.47
CA THR A 14 1.29 5.33 5.04
C THR A 14 0.52 6.16 4.01
N ALA A 15 -0.52 6.88 4.44
CA ALA A 15 -1.44 7.60 3.55
C ALA A 15 -0.78 8.68 2.67
N ARG A 16 0.26 9.37 3.15
CA ARG A 16 0.89 10.47 2.39
C ARG A 16 2.07 10.04 1.53
N LYS A 17 2.89 9.10 2.02
CA LYS A 17 4.09 8.63 1.31
C LYS A 17 4.35 7.17 1.67
N PRO A 18 3.66 6.22 1.03
CA PRO A 18 3.89 4.81 1.30
C PRO A 18 5.31 4.43 0.88
N LYS A 19 5.95 3.59 1.67
CA LYS A 19 7.33 3.13 1.43
C LYS A 19 7.30 1.87 0.58
N CYS A 20 6.80 2.00 -0.65
CA CYS A 20 6.55 0.86 -1.55
C CYS A 20 7.82 0.07 -1.89
N GLU A 21 8.97 0.73 -1.97
CA GLU A 21 10.29 0.10 -2.22
C GLU A 21 10.64 -1.01 -1.22
N ARG A 22 10.13 -0.92 0.02
CA ARG A 22 10.33 -1.91 1.08
C ARG A 22 9.06 -2.69 1.43
N CYS A 23 8.00 -2.55 0.64
CA CYS A 23 6.74 -3.21 0.90
C CYS A 23 6.80 -4.66 0.39
N PRO A 24 6.58 -5.68 1.25
CA PRO A 24 6.59 -7.08 0.81
C PRO A 24 5.45 -7.40 -0.16
N LEU A 25 4.41 -6.58 -0.18
CA LEU A 25 3.27 -6.70 -1.08
C LEU A 25 3.43 -5.90 -2.37
N ALA A 26 4.55 -5.21 -2.60
CA ALA A 26 4.71 -4.30 -3.74
C ALA A 26 4.45 -4.96 -5.10
N SER A 27 4.90 -6.20 -5.30
CA SER A 27 4.66 -6.98 -6.53
C SER A 27 3.19 -7.37 -6.74
N LEU A 28 2.42 -7.43 -5.65
CA LEU A 28 1.00 -7.78 -5.64
C LEU A 28 0.08 -6.56 -5.50
N CYS A 29 0.62 -5.39 -5.16
CA CYS A 29 -0.12 -4.19 -4.80
C CYS A 29 -0.53 -3.41 -6.04
N ASP A 30 -1.83 -3.38 -6.33
CA ASP A 30 -2.37 -2.69 -7.50
C ASP A 30 -2.13 -1.17 -7.47
N TYR A 31 -2.22 -0.54 -6.29
CA TYR A 31 -1.83 0.87 -6.11
C TYR A 31 -0.39 1.15 -6.56
N TYR A 32 0.57 0.30 -6.18
CA TYR A 32 1.97 0.47 -6.57
C TYR A 32 2.21 0.12 -8.04
N GLN A 33 1.55 -0.92 -8.54
CA GLN A 33 1.63 -1.35 -9.94
C GLN A 33 0.86 -0.40 -10.89
N GLY A 34 0.13 0.58 -10.38
CA GLY A 34 -0.71 1.46 -11.18
C GLY A 34 -1.87 0.75 -11.87
N ARG A 35 -2.31 -0.38 -11.31
CA ARG A 35 -3.43 -1.20 -11.79
C ARG A 35 -4.65 -0.90 -10.92
N GLY A 36 -5.86 -1.02 -11.47
CA GLY A 36 -7.11 -0.80 -10.70
C GLY A 36 -7.60 0.64 -10.68
N ASP A 37 -8.80 0.82 -10.11
CA ASP A 37 -9.59 2.05 -10.06
C ASP A 37 -9.14 3.04 -8.97
N TRP A 38 -7.99 2.83 -8.32
CA TRP A 38 -7.42 3.75 -7.31
C TRP A 38 -7.16 5.18 -7.82
N ARG A 39 -7.16 5.36 -9.14
CA ARG A 39 -7.03 6.66 -9.82
C ARG A 39 -8.38 7.26 -10.24
N SER A 40 -9.46 6.51 -10.11
CA SER A 40 -10.81 6.91 -10.50
C SER A 40 -11.52 7.51 -9.28
N ALA A 41 -11.09 8.71 -8.91
CA ALA A 41 -11.93 9.63 -8.16
C ALA A 41 -12.06 10.90 -9.02
N GLU A 42 -13.05 10.86 -9.90
CA GLU A 42 -13.84 12.04 -10.29
C GLU A 42 -14.66 12.54 -9.09
#